data_AF-A0A0G4NJX2-F1
#
_entry.id   AF-A0A0G4NJX2-F1
#
_cell.length_a   1.000
_cell.length_b   1.000
_cell.length_c   1.000
_cell.angle_alpha   90.00
_cell.angle_beta   90.00
_cell.angle_gamma   90.00
#
_symmetry.space_group_name_H-M   'P 1'
#
loop_
_entity.id
_entity.type
_entity.pdbx_description
1 polymer ?
#
loop_
_entity_poly.entity_id
_entity_poly.type
_entity_poly.pdbx_seq_one_letter_code
_entity_poly.pdbx_strand_id
1 'polypeptide(L)'
;PADFGMSRYVHFASRLTGWNAIKSRVEQLGLTMTDAQVKVVTQKIKALADVRPIAVDDADSIIRTFHLNLTTDAEKPLLPNMTEEERIKFEQAEKELAAVPEKRALDESAAAEADVAAKKVKV
;
A
#
# COMPACT_ATOMS: atom_id res chain seq x y z
N PRO A 1 -8.21 24.93 -2.92
CA PRO A 1 -8.08 24.16 -1.65
C PRO A 1 -8.01 25.04 -0.39
N ALA A 2 -7.29 26.18 -0.47
CA ALA A 2 -7.19 27.12 0.64
C ALA A 2 -8.57 27.62 1.12
N ASP A 3 -9.52 27.80 0.19
CA ASP A 3 -10.92 28.19 0.49
C ASP A 3 -11.70 27.13 1.29
N PHE A 4 -11.17 25.90 1.38
CA PHE A 4 -11.71 24.79 2.16
C PHE A 4 -10.78 24.37 3.31
N GLY A 5 -9.85 25.24 3.72
CA GLY A 5 -8.91 24.97 4.82
C GLY A 5 -7.78 23.98 4.50
N MET A 6 -7.56 23.64 3.23
CA MET A 6 -6.47 22.75 2.79
C MET A 6 -5.27 23.54 2.27
N SER A 7 -4.08 23.30 2.82
CA SER A 7 -2.84 24.02 2.47
C SER A 7 -2.18 23.51 1.18
N ARG A 8 -2.32 22.22 0.86
CA ARG A 8 -1.79 21.61 -0.37
C ARG A 8 -2.54 20.33 -0.73
N TYR A 9 -2.56 20.00 -2.03
CA TYR A 9 -3.06 18.71 -2.50
C TYR A 9 -1.92 17.68 -2.47
N VAL A 10 -2.15 16.54 -1.83
CA VAL A 10 -1.23 15.40 -1.84
C VAL A 10 -1.83 14.34 -2.73
N HIS A 11 -1.15 13.97 -3.82
CA HIS A 11 -1.54 12.80 -4.61
C HIS A 11 -1.12 11.54 -3.87
N PHE A 12 -2.09 10.71 -3.50
CA PHE A 12 -1.87 9.44 -2.78
C PHE A 12 -2.38 8.21 -3.53
N ALA A 13 -2.76 8.39 -4.81
CA ALA A 13 -3.24 7.34 -5.69
C ALA A 13 -2.12 6.85 -6.65
N SER A 14 -0.94 6.52 -6.11
CA SER A 14 0.21 6.08 -6.91
C SER A 14 1.06 5.02 -6.20
N ARG A 15 1.87 4.27 -6.95
CA ARG A 15 2.84 3.29 -6.41
C ARG A 15 3.82 3.90 -5.40
N LEU A 16 4.21 5.15 -5.60
CA LEU A 16 5.18 5.87 -4.76
C LEU A 16 4.59 6.36 -3.44
N THR A 17 3.28 6.20 -3.24
CA THR A 17 2.60 6.70 -2.05
C THR A 17 3.10 6.00 -0.79
N GLY A 18 3.56 6.79 0.18
CA GLY A 18 3.97 6.30 1.50
C GLY A 18 2.79 6.10 2.45
N TRP A 19 2.96 5.23 3.45
CA TRP A 19 1.93 4.96 4.46
C TRP A 19 1.54 6.21 5.27
N ASN A 20 2.46 7.16 5.46
CA ASN A 20 2.17 8.45 6.12
C ASN A 20 1.17 9.30 5.34
N ALA A 21 1.23 9.27 4.00
CA ALA A 21 0.27 10.00 3.17
C ALA A 21 -1.14 9.38 3.28
N ILE A 22 -1.21 8.04 3.28
CA ILE A 22 -2.47 7.32 3.50
C ILE A 22 -2.99 7.54 4.92
N LYS A 23 -2.13 7.53 5.95
CA LYS A 23 -2.52 7.82 7.33
C LYS A 23 -3.15 9.20 7.47
N SER A 24 -2.50 10.23 6.94
CA SER A 24 -3.06 11.59 6.94
C SER A 24 -4.40 11.65 6.21
N ARG A 25 -4.57 10.88 5.13
CA ARG A 25 -5.85 10.81 4.42
C ARG A 25 -6.95 10.11 5.24
N VAL A 26 -6.63 9.00 5.90
CA VAL A 26 -7.55 8.28 6.80
C VAL A 26 -8.05 9.23 7.90
N GLU A 27 -7.16 10.02 8.49
CA GLU A 27 -7.50 11.04 9.50
C GLU A 27 -8.39 12.15 8.91
N GLN A 28 -8.09 12.64 7.70
CA GLN A 28 -8.94 13.62 7.01
C GLN A 28 -10.34 13.09 6.69
N LEU A 29 -10.47 11.78 6.44
CA LEU A 29 -11.75 11.11 6.21
C LEU A 29 -12.52 10.84 7.51
N GLY A 30 -11.93 11.12 8.68
CA GLY A 30 -12.54 10.87 10.00
C GLY A 30 -12.62 9.38 10.35
N LEU A 31 -11.79 8.55 9.74
CA LEU A 31 -11.79 7.10 9.93
C LEU A 31 -10.76 6.71 11.00
N THR A 32 -11.08 5.70 11.82
CA THR A 32 -10.17 5.22 12.87
C THR A 32 -9.58 3.88 12.47
N MET A 33 -8.27 3.83 12.26
CA MET A 33 -7.54 2.62 11.87
C MET A 33 -6.20 2.56 12.61
N THR A 34 -5.74 1.36 12.95
CA THR A 34 -4.41 1.15 13.53
C THR A 34 -3.32 1.31 12.46
N ASP A 35 -2.08 1.60 12.90
CA ASP A 35 -0.94 1.71 11.97
C ASP A 35 -0.73 0.44 11.13
N ALA A 36 -1.02 -0.74 11.70
CA ALA A 36 -0.98 -2.01 10.97
C ALA A 36 -2.03 -2.04 9.84
N GLN A 37 -3.26 -1.65 10.13
CA GLN A 37 -4.35 -1.57 9.15
C GLN A 37 -4.05 -0.55 8.05
N VAL A 38 -3.49 0.62 8.41
CA VAL A 38 -3.07 1.65 7.45
C VAL A 38 -1.96 1.12 6.53
N LYS A 39 -1.01 0.35 7.04
CA LYS A 39 0.03 -0.29 6.22
C LYS A 39 -0.56 -1.33 5.27
N VAL A 40 -1.56 -2.10 5.69
CA VAL A 40 -2.24 -3.08 4.82
C VAL A 40 -2.98 -2.38 3.69
N VAL A 41 -3.81 -1.37 3.98
CA VAL A 41 -4.53 -0.65 2.92
C VAL A 41 -3.58 0.10 1.98
N THR A 42 -2.44 0.60 2.48
CA THR A 42 -1.39 1.20 1.65
C THR A 42 -0.83 0.19 0.64
N GLN A 43 -0.60 -1.07 1.05
CA GLN A 43 -0.14 -2.11 0.13
C GLN A 43 -1.17 -2.41 -0.95
N LYS A 44 -2.45 -2.48 -0.59
CA LYS A 44 -3.56 -2.68 -1.54
C LYS A 44 -3.65 -1.55 -2.57
N ILE A 45 -3.52 -0.30 -2.13
CA ILE A 45 -3.49 0.87 -3.03
C ILE A 45 -2.29 0.80 -3.99
N LYS A 46 -1.11 0.38 -3.51
CA LYS A 46 0.08 0.20 -4.36
C LYS A 46 -0.10 -0.89 -5.40
N ALA A 47 -0.61 -2.05 -5.00
CA ALA A 47 -0.87 -3.15 -5.91
C ALA A 47 -1.89 -2.74 -6.99
N LEU A 48 -2.94 -1.99 -6.64
CA LEU A 48 -3.88 -1.45 -7.63
C LEU A 48 -3.24 -0.43 -8.57
N ALA A 49 -2.38 0.44 -8.04
CA ALA A 49 -1.66 1.43 -8.83
C ALA A 49 -0.65 0.80 -9.82
N ASP A 50 -0.21 -0.44 -9.59
CA ASP A 50 0.63 -1.19 -10.53
C ASP A 50 -0.18 -1.75 -11.71
N VAL A 51 -1.44 -2.12 -11.46
CA VAL A 51 -2.32 -2.70 -12.48
C VAL A 51 -2.82 -1.62 -13.42
N ARG A 52 -3.27 -0.49 -12.86
CA ARG A 52 -3.80 0.63 -13.64
C ARG A 52 -3.62 1.97 -12.93
N PRO A 53 -3.60 3.09 -13.67
CA PRO A 53 -3.77 4.40 -13.07
C PRO A 53 -5.08 4.46 -12.28
N ILE A 54 -4.98 4.88 -11.02
CA ILE A 54 -6.11 5.03 -10.11
C ILE A 54 -6.33 6.52 -9.81
N ALA A 55 -7.59 6.93 -9.72
CA ALA A 55 -7.95 8.28 -9.31
C ALA A 55 -7.86 8.43 -7.77
N VAL A 56 -7.83 9.68 -7.30
CA VAL A 56 -7.83 9.95 -5.86
C VAL A 56 -9.14 9.51 -5.20
N ASP A 57 -10.25 9.62 -5.92
CA ASP A 57 -11.56 9.14 -5.45
C ASP A 57 -11.63 7.60 -5.34
N ASP A 58 -10.91 6.88 -6.21
CA ASP A 58 -10.77 5.42 -6.12
C ASP A 58 -10.01 5.05 -4.83
N ALA A 59 -8.92 5.77 -4.53
CA ALA A 59 -8.14 5.55 -3.32
C ALA A 59 -8.98 5.78 -2.05
N ASP A 60 -9.82 6.83 -2.01
CA ASP A 60 -10.76 7.05 -0.90
C ASP A 60 -11.80 5.92 -0.79
N SER A 61 -12.31 5.43 -1.92
CA SER A 61 -13.27 4.33 -1.97
C SER A 61 -12.67 3.03 -1.42
N ILE A 62 -11.40 2.76 -1.74
CA ILE A 62 -10.64 1.61 -1.21
C ILE A 62 -10.46 1.75 0.30
N ILE A 63 -10.07 2.94 0.80
CA ILE A 63 -9.89 3.19 2.23
C ILE A 63 -11.20 2.97 2.99
N ARG A 64 -12.31 3.52 2.51
CA ARG A 64 -13.63 3.37 3.12
C ARG A 64 -14.09 1.92 3.12
N THR A 65 -13.95 1.23 1.99
CA THR A 65 -14.34 -0.19 1.88
C THR A 65 -13.49 -1.07 2.79
N PHE A 66 -12.19 -0.81 2.86
CA PHE A 66 -11.29 -1.53 3.76
C PHE A 66 -11.69 -1.32 5.23
N HIS A 67 -11.98 -0.09 5.65
CA HIS A 67 -12.49 0.18 7.00
C HIS A 67 -13.83 -0.52 7.25
N LEU A 68 -14.77 -0.50 6.30
CA LEU A 68 -16.06 -1.17 6.45
C LEU A 68 -15.91 -2.68 6.64
N ASN A 69 -15.00 -3.31 5.90
CA ASN A 69 -14.70 -4.74 6.02
C ASN A 69 -14.00 -5.09 7.34
N LEU A 70 -13.32 -4.13 8.00
CA LEU A 70 -12.75 -4.35 9.33
C LEU A 70 -13.81 -4.31 10.43
N THR A 71 -14.89 -3.53 10.23
CA THR A 71 -15.94 -3.33 11.24
C THR A 71 -17.17 -4.20 11.03
N THR A 72 -17.30 -4.84 9.86
CA THR A 72 -18.48 -5.60 9.45
C THR A 72 -18.07 -7.01 9.02
N ASP A 73 -18.79 -8.04 9.45
CA ASP A 73 -18.60 -9.43 9.00
C ASP A 73 -18.95 -9.69 7.51
N ALA A 74 -19.26 -8.64 6.75
CA ALA A 74 -19.62 -8.71 5.34
C ALA A 74 -18.47 -8.16 4.48
N GLU A 75 -17.68 -9.04 3.90
CA GLU A 75 -16.62 -8.66 2.96
C GLU A 75 -17.23 -8.05 1.69
N LYS A 76 -17.08 -6.73 1.54
CA LYS A 76 -17.37 -6.05 0.27
C LYS A 76 -16.12 -6.00 -0.61
N PRO A 77 -16.26 -6.22 -1.93
CA PRO A 77 -15.14 -6.08 -2.85
C PRO A 77 -14.64 -4.62 -2.83
N LEU A 78 -13.31 -4.45 -2.78
CA LEU A 78 -12.66 -3.13 -2.66
C LEU A 78 -12.99 -2.18 -3.82
N LEU A 79 -13.34 -2.73 -4.99
CA LEU A 79 -13.80 -1.99 -6.15
C LEU A 79 -14.93 -2.76 -6.85
N PRO A 80 -16.01 -2.07 -7.28
CA PRO A 80 -17.18 -2.74 -7.88
C PRO A 80 -17.03 -3.12 -9.36
N ASN A 81 -15.98 -2.66 -10.07
CA ASN A 81 -15.90 -2.76 -11.55
C ASN A 81 -14.52 -3.23 -12.07
N MET A 82 -13.94 -4.32 -11.54
CA MET A 82 -12.70 -4.88 -12.11
C MET A 82 -13.02 -6.00 -13.11
N THR A 83 -12.34 -5.98 -14.26
CA THR A 83 -12.34 -7.11 -15.20
C THR A 83 -11.58 -8.30 -14.62
N GLU A 84 -11.86 -9.52 -15.11
CA GLU A 84 -11.20 -10.75 -14.62
C GLU A 84 -9.67 -10.67 -14.75
N GLU A 85 -9.18 -10.06 -15.84
CA GLU A 85 -7.75 -9.88 -16.10
C GLU A 85 -7.08 -8.94 -15.10
N GLU A 86 -7.76 -7.86 -14.70
CA GLU A 86 -7.26 -6.91 -13.70
C GLU A 86 -7.24 -7.52 -12.30
N ARG A 87 -8.20 -8.41 -11.99
CA ARG A 87 -8.21 -9.16 -10.72
C ARG A 87 -7.01 -10.08 -10.60
N ILE A 88 -6.68 -10.81 -11.66
CA ILE A 88 -5.52 -11.72 -11.68
C ILE A 88 -4.22 -10.94 -11.50
N LYS A 89 -4.07 -9.82 -12.22
CA LYS A 89 -2.90 -8.94 -12.09
C LYS A 89 -2.81 -8.33 -10.69
N PHE A 90 -3.93 -7.93 -10.10
CA PHE A 90 -3.97 -7.43 -8.73
C PHE A 90 -3.51 -8.48 -7.73
N GLU A 91 -3.99 -9.72 -7.85
CA GLU A 91 -3.61 -10.82 -6.96
C GLU A 91 -2.12 -11.18 -7.10
N GLN A 92 -1.57 -11.10 -8.32
CA GLN A 92 -0.13 -11.24 -8.56
C GLN A 92 0.67 -10.09 -7.94
N ALA A 93 0.23 -8.84 -8.12
CA ALA A 93 0.89 -7.67 -7.55
C ALA A 93 0.83 -7.68 -6.01
N GLU A 94 -0.29 -8.12 -5.42
CA GLU A 94 -0.44 -8.28 -3.98
C GLU A 94 0.50 -9.37 -3.44
N LYS A 95 0.59 -10.53 -4.11
CA LYS A 95 1.55 -11.61 -3.78
C LYS A 95 2.99 -11.14 -3.90
N GLU A 96 3.33 -10.39 -4.95
CA GLU A 96 4.67 -9.86 -5.12
C GLU A 96 5.02 -8.87 -4.01
N LEU A 97 4.12 -7.92 -3.70
CA LEU A 97 4.34 -6.93 -2.63
C LEU A 97 4.45 -7.58 -1.24
N ALA A 98 3.67 -8.62 -0.97
CA ALA A 98 3.74 -9.40 0.27
C ALA A 98 5.05 -10.19 0.37
N ALA A 99 5.64 -10.60 -0.76
CA ALA A 99 6.95 -11.26 -0.80
C ALA A 99 8.14 -10.27 -0.75
N VAL A 100 7.93 -8.96 -0.97
CA VAL A 100 9.00 -7.93 -0.85
C VAL A 100 9.63 -7.85 0.55
N PRO A 101 8.90 -7.87 1.68
CA PRO A 101 9.55 -7.89 3.00
C PRO A 101 10.44 -9.12 3.18
N GLU A 102 10.06 -10.27 2.62
CA GLU A 102 10.86 -11.50 2.63
C GLU A 102 12.11 -11.38 1.76
N LYS A 103 11.96 -10.87 0.53
CA LYS A 103 13.10 -10.59 -0.38
C LYS A 103 14.05 -9.54 0.18
N ARG A 104 13.55 -8.46 0.80
CA ARG A 104 14.39 -7.43 1.43
C ARG A 104 15.16 -7.96 2.64
N ALA A 105 14.53 -8.79 3.48
CA ALA A 105 15.22 -9.42 4.60
C ALA A 105 16.32 -10.38 4.15
N LEU A 106 16.10 -11.11 3.05
CA LEU A 106 17.09 -11.99 2.44
C LEU A 106 18.25 -11.20 1.78
N ASP A 107 17.96 -10.13 1.04
CA ASP A 107 18.98 -9.25 0.43
C ASP A 107 19.84 -8.56 1.51
N GLU A 108 19.23 -8.11 2.61
CA GLU A 108 19.95 -7.45 3.71
C GLU A 108 20.85 -8.44 4.47
N SER A 109 20.41 -9.69 4.62
CA SER A 109 21.22 -10.78 5.20
C SER A 109 22.37 -11.20 4.27
N ALA A 110 22.10 -11.34 2.96
CA ALA A 110 23.12 -11.69 1.97
C ALA A 110 24.18 -10.59 1.80
N ALA A 111 23.78 -9.31 1.86
CA ALA A 111 24.71 -8.18 1.84
C ALA A 111 25.62 -8.15 3.10
N ALA A 112 25.07 -8.49 4.27
CA ALA A 112 25.85 -8.58 5.51
C ALA A 112 26.87 -9.74 5.48
N GLU A 113 26.50 -10.90 4.93
CA GLU A 113 27.42 -12.03 4.77
C GLU A 113 28.54 -11.77 3.75
N ALA A 114 28.24 -11.03 2.68
CA ALA A 114 29.23 -10.65 1.66
C ALA A 114 30.30 -9.69 2.22
N ASP A 115 29.93 -8.74 3.07
CA ASP A 115 30.89 -7.81 3.72
C ASP A 115 31.82 -8.54 4.71
N VAL A 116 31.28 -9.50 5.48
CA VAL A 116 32.06 -10.31 6.42
C VAL A 116 33.01 -11.27 5.68
N ALA A 117 32.59 -11.85 4.56
CA ALA A 117 33.44 -12.70 3.73
C ALA A 117 34.60 -11.91 3.10
N ALA A 118 34.34 -10.71 2.57
CA ALA A 118 35.38 -9.84 2.00
C ALA A 118 36.45 -9.43 3.02
N LYS A 119 36.07 -9.28 4.30
CA LYS A 119 36.99 -8.93 5.39
C LYS A 119 37.89 -10.10 5.85
N LYS A 120 37.44 -11.34 5.70
CA LYS A 120 38.22 -12.55 6.04
C LYS A 120 39.31 -12.91 5.02
N VAL A 121 39.16 -12.49 3.76
CA VAL A 121 40.14 -12.77 2.68
C VAL A 121 41.35 -11.81 2.73
N LYS A 122 41.28 -10.73 3.52
CA LYS A 122 42.34 -9.71 3.66
C LYS A 122 43.32 -9.95 4.81
N VAL A 123 43.32 -11.13 5.44
CA VAL A 123 44.26 -11.54 6.51
C VAL A 123 45.21 -12.60 5.98
#